data_AF-A0A257P9P8-F1
#
_entry.id   AF-A0A257P9P8-F1
#
_cell.length_a   1.000
_cell.length_b   1.000
_cell.length_c   1.000
_cell.angle_alpha   90.00
_cell.angle_beta   90.00
_cell.angle_gamma   90.00
#
_symmetry.space_group_name_H-M   'P 1'
#
loop_
_entity.id
_entity.type
_entity.pdbx_description
1 polymer ?
#
loop_
_entity_poly.entity_id
_entity_poly.type
_entity_poly.pdbx_seq_one_letter_code
_entity_poly.pdbx_strand_id
1 'polypeptide(L)'
;NPSLNAIGRAGFVGWPTDAKLAALRNAWFEAPDLPTQQALCRDIQLQFWQDPPYVPLGQFFQATGYRNTLSGILRGSFALFWNIRKA
;
A
#
# COMPACT_ATOMS: atom_id res chain seq x y z
N ASN A 1 -1.16 1.67 1.21
CA ASN A 1 -1.68 2.64 0.22
C ASN A 1 -2.01 3.95 0.92
N PRO A 2 -1.28 5.06 0.63
CA PRO A 2 -1.45 6.31 1.39
C PRO A 2 -2.76 7.06 1.07
N SER A 3 -3.40 6.81 -0.07
CA SER A 3 -4.67 7.47 -0.44
C SER A 3 -5.86 7.06 0.44
N LEU A 4 -5.79 5.89 1.09
CA LEU A 4 -6.81 5.41 2.04
C LEU A 4 -6.87 6.22 3.34
N ASN A 5 -5.90 7.11 3.59
CA ASN A 5 -5.94 7.99 4.76
C ASN A 5 -6.98 9.12 4.59
N ALA A 6 -7.24 9.55 3.35
CA ALA A 6 -8.32 10.47 2.95
C ALA A 6 -8.58 11.70 3.85
N ILE A 7 -7.50 12.30 4.39
CA ILE A 7 -7.53 13.47 5.28
C ILE A 7 -7.65 14.83 4.55
N GLY A 8 -7.97 14.83 3.26
CA GLY A 8 -8.14 16.05 2.47
C GLY A 8 -6.92 16.97 2.50
N ARG A 9 -7.15 18.25 2.83
CA ARG A 9 -6.12 19.33 2.81
C ARG A 9 -4.97 19.14 3.80
N ALA A 10 -5.10 18.24 4.78
CA ALA A 10 -3.99 17.87 5.66
C ALA A 10 -3.00 16.90 4.98
N GLY A 11 -3.35 16.35 3.80
CA GLY A 11 -2.49 15.53 2.95
C GLY A 11 -1.79 16.32 1.84
N PHE A 12 -1.27 15.60 0.83
CA PHE A 12 -0.66 16.22 -0.34
C PHE A 12 -1.70 16.89 -1.24
N VAL A 13 -1.27 17.78 -2.14
CA VAL A 13 -2.18 18.46 -3.08
C VAL A 13 -3.00 17.44 -3.87
N GLY A 14 -4.32 17.62 -3.89
CA GLY A 14 -5.26 16.71 -4.55
C GLY A 14 -5.65 15.47 -3.73
N TRP A 15 -5.28 15.39 -2.44
CA TRP A 15 -5.71 14.28 -1.60
C TRP A 15 -7.24 14.20 -1.46
N PRO A 16 -7.81 12.98 -1.48
CA PRO A 16 -9.24 12.78 -1.26
C PRO A 16 -9.63 13.18 0.17
N THR A 17 -10.88 13.60 0.33
CA THR A 17 -11.53 13.78 1.64
C THR A 17 -12.59 12.70 1.80
N ASP A 18 -12.36 11.75 2.71
CA ASP A 18 -13.34 10.73 3.10
C ASP A 18 -13.17 10.42 4.60
N ALA A 19 -14.04 11.04 5.40
CA ALA A 19 -14.00 10.91 6.86
C ALA A 19 -14.27 9.48 7.33
N LYS A 20 -15.11 8.72 6.61
CA LYS A 20 -15.45 7.35 6.98
C LYS A 20 -14.28 6.42 6.69
N LEU A 21 -13.65 6.56 5.53
CA LEU A 21 -12.45 5.79 5.17
C LEU A 21 -11.30 6.08 6.14
N ALA A 22 -11.08 7.34 6.50
CA ALA A 22 -10.07 7.74 7.49
C ALA A 22 -10.35 7.10 8.88
N ALA A 23 -11.60 7.14 9.34
CA ALA A 23 -12.00 6.56 10.62
C ALA A 23 -11.84 5.03 10.64
N LEU A 24 -12.29 4.34 9.59
CA LEU A 24 -12.12 2.89 9.43
C LEU A 24 -10.65 2.50 9.41
N ARG A 25 -9.81 3.26 8.70
CA ARG A 25 -8.37 3.06 8.68
C ARG A 25 -7.76 3.20 10.06
N ASN A 26 -8.15 4.20 10.85
CA ASN A 26 -7.66 4.36 12.22
C ASN A 26 -8.11 3.19 13.11
N ALA A 27 -9.39 2.81 13.06
CA ALA A 27 -9.89 1.66 13.80
C ALA A 27 -9.16 0.36 13.45
N TRP A 28 -8.75 0.18 12.20
CA TRP A 28 -7.99 -0.98 11.75
C TRP A 28 -6.59 -1.08 12.40
N PHE A 29 -5.94 0.05 12.67
CA PHE A 29 -4.67 0.08 13.43
C PHE A 29 -4.86 -0.26 14.90
N GLU A 30 -5.99 0.16 15.49
CA GLU A 30 -6.32 -0.06 16.90
C GLU A 30 -7.02 -1.41 17.16
N ALA A 31 -7.17 -2.26 16.12
CA ALA A 31 -7.89 -3.52 16.24
C ALA A 31 -7.21 -4.47 17.25
N PRO A 32 -7.95 -5.06 18.21
CA PRO A 32 -7.37 -5.86 19.29
C PRO A 32 -6.92 -7.26 18.83
N ASP A 33 -7.44 -7.74 17.71
CA ASP A 33 -7.18 -9.06 17.18
C ASP A 33 -7.33 -9.13 15.65
N LEU A 34 -6.86 -10.23 15.09
CA LEU A 34 -6.89 -10.48 13.65
C LEU A 34 -8.31 -10.56 13.06
N PRO A 35 -9.29 -11.25 13.69
CA PRO A 35 -10.67 -11.26 13.19
C PRO A 35 -11.28 -9.85 13.07
N THR A 36 -11.11 -9.01 14.08
CA THR A 36 -11.58 -7.62 14.09
C THR A 36 -10.88 -6.80 13.01
N GLN A 37 -9.55 -6.96 12.90
CA GLN A 37 -8.77 -6.29 11.86
C GLN A 37 -9.22 -6.70 10.44
N GLN A 38 -9.56 -7.96 10.21
CA GLN A 38 -10.07 -8.45 8.93
C GLN A 38 -11.47 -7.92 8.61
N ALA A 39 -12.36 -7.83 9.61
CA ALA A 39 -13.68 -7.23 9.46
C ALA A 39 -13.56 -5.75 9.05
N LEU A 40 -12.74 -4.97 9.76
CA LEU A 40 -12.46 -3.58 9.43
C LEU A 40 -11.83 -3.42 8.04
N CYS A 41 -10.95 -4.33 7.64
CA CYS A 41 -10.37 -4.34 6.29
C CYS A 41 -11.45 -4.50 5.20
N ARG A 42 -12.45 -5.35 5.45
CA ARG A 42 -13.59 -5.53 4.56
C ARG A 42 -14.41 -4.25 4.46
N ASP A 43 -14.67 -3.58 5.57
CA ASP A 43 -15.41 -2.32 5.59
C ASP A 43 -14.65 -1.20 4.86
N ILE A 44 -13.32 -1.14 5.00
CA ILE A 44 -12.45 -0.24 4.23
C ILE A 44 -12.61 -0.50 2.73
N GLN A 45 -12.58 -1.77 2.30
CA GLN A 45 -12.76 -2.13 0.90
C GLN A 45 -14.15 -1.75 0.38
N LEU A 46 -15.20 -1.95 1.17
CA LEU A 46 -16.56 -1.54 0.81
C LEU A 46 -16.66 -0.02 0.66
N GLN A 47 -16.11 0.74 1.61
CA GLN A 47 -16.11 2.20 1.54
C GLN A 47 -15.30 2.73 0.34
N PHE A 48 -14.15 2.12 0.06
CA PHE A 48 -13.35 2.44 -1.13
C PHE A 48 -14.16 2.37 -2.43
N TRP A 49 -15.07 1.41 -2.56
CA TRP A 49 -15.90 1.28 -3.77
C TRP A 49 -17.10 2.23 -3.82
N GLN A 50 -17.49 2.85 -2.71
CA GLN A 50 -18.50 3.93 -2.70
C GLN A 50 -17.89 5.24 -3.19
N ASP A 51 -16.75 5.62 -2.61
CA ASP A 51 -16.06 6.89 -2.86
C ASP A 51 -14.61 6.64 -3.26
N PRO A 52 -14.33 6.14 -4.47
CA PRO A 52 -12.98 5.70 -4.85
C PRO A 52 -12.02 6.88 -4.96
N PRO A 53 -10.99 6.97 -4.10
CA PRO A 53 -9.97 8.01 -4.20
C PRO A 53 -9.02 7.83 -5.40
N TYR A 54 -8.99 6.63 -5.97
CA TYR A 54 -8.22 6.28 -7.16
C TYR A 54 -8.86 5.06 -7.83
N VAL A 55 -8.51 4.82 -9.10
CA VAL A 55 -8.93 3.62 -9.83
C VAL A 55 -7.78 2.60 -9.87
N PRO A 56 -7.96 1.38 -9.34
CA PRO A 56 -6.92 0.35 -9.39
C PRO A 56 -6.86 -0.22 -10.81
N LEU A 57 -5.75 0.00 -11.51
CA LEU A 57 -5.54 -0.52 -12.88
C LEU A 57 -4.84 -1.88 -12.92
N GLY A 58 -4.23 -2.31 -11.82
CA GLY A 58 -3.49 -3.55 -11.71
C GLY A 58 -2.24 -3.42 -10.85
N GLN A 59 -1.40 -4.45 -10.90
CA GLN A 59 -0.11 -4.48 -10.21
C GLN A 59 1.03 -4.22 -11.18
N PHE A 60 1.90 -3.28 -10.84
CA PHE A 60 3.13 -3.03 -11.58
C PHE A 60 4.24 -3.98 -11.08
N PHE A 61 4.89 -4.67 -12.00
CA PHE A 61 6.05 -5.51 -11.72
C PHE A 61 7.29 -4.88 -12.34
N GLN A 62 8.23 -4.46 -11.51
CA GLN A 62 9.46 -3.85 -11.98
C GLN A 62 10.40 -4.92 -12.53
N ALA A 63 10.62 -4.90 -13.85
CA ALA A 63 11.69 -5.66 -14.46
C ALA A 63 13.04 -5.06 -14.04
N THR A 64 13.96 -5.89 -13.54
CA THR A 64 15.29 -5.44 -13.11
C THR A 64 16.35 -6.20 -13.91
N GLY A 65 17.12 -5.48 -14.72
CA GLY A 65 18.28 -6.01 -15.40
C GLY A 65 19.53 -5.93 -14.52
N TYR A 66 20.35 -6.98 -14.54
CA TYR A 66 21.64 -7.01 -13.85
C TYR A 66 22.65 -7.82 -14.67
N ARG A 67 23.94 -7.52 -14.48
CA ARG A 67 25.04 -8.23 -15.17
C ARG A 67 25.09 -9.68 -14.70
N ASN A 68 25.40 -10.62 -15.60
CA ASN A 68 25.56 -12.04 -15.28
C ASN A 68 26.72 -12.34 -14.31
N THR A 69 27.64 -11.40 -14.11
CA THR A 69 28.72 -11.48 -13.12
C THR A 69 28.26 -11.09 -11.72
N LEU A 70 26.97 -10.86 -11.48
CA LEU A 70 26.42 -10.50 -10.18
C LEU A 70 25.59 -11.65 -9.60
N SER A 71 25.76 -11.90 -8.31
CA SER A 71 25.02 -12.90 -7.54
C SER A 71 24.40 -12.28 -6.27
N GLY A 72 23.46 -12.99 -5.64
CA GLY A 72 22.78 -12.53 -4.42
C GLY A 72 21.68 -11.47 -4.65
N ILE A 73 21.11 -11.41 -5.85
CA ILE A 73 20.02 -10.50 -6.19
C ILE A 73 18.75 -10.94 -5.45
N LEU A 74 18.23 -10.07 -4.60
CA LEU A 74 16.99 -10.31 -3.88
C LEU A 74 15.78 -9.93 -4.74
N ARG A 75 14.73 -10.75 -4.69
CA ARG A 75 13.42 -10.42 -5.25
C ARG A 75 12.72 -9.47 -4.28
N GLY A 76 12.28 -8.32 -4.79
CA GLY A 76 11.57 -7.33 -3.98
C GLY A 76 10.98 -6.22 -4.84
N SER A 77 10.22 -5.33 -4.19
CA SER A 77 9.56 -4.19 -4.86
C SER A 77 10.53 -3.09 -5.30
N PHE A 78 11.80 -3.16 -4.87
CA PHE A 78 12.85 -2.18 -5.16
C PHE A 78 14.21 -2.88 -5.30
N ALA A 79 15.19 -2.17 -5.85
CA ALA A 79 16.57 -2.63 -5.90
C ALA A 79 17.17 -2.70 -4.48
N LEU A 80 17.50 -3.91 -4.03
CA LEU A 80 18.13 -4.17 -2.73
C LEU A 80 19.60 -4.56 -2.94
N PHE A 81 20.51 -3.77 -2.36
CA PHE A 81 21.97 -3.92 -2.54
C PHE A 81 22.68 -4.77 -1.50
N TRP A 82 21.96 -5.41 -0.58
CA TRP A 82 22.51 -5.81 0.71
C TRP A 82 23.24 -7.15 0.62
N ASN A 83 22.84 -8.00 -0.34
CA ASN A 83 23.41 -9.32 -0.61
C ASN A 83 24.16 -9.41 -1.94
N ILE A 84 24.32 -8.29 -2.65
CA ILE A 84 24.90 -8.30 -4.01
C ILE A 84 26.40 -8.54 -3.93
N ARG A 85 26.88 -9.51 -4.72
CA ARG A 85 28.31 -9.85 -4.86
C ARG A 85 28.67 -10.00 -6.32
N LYS A 86 29.95 -9.83 -6.64
CA LYS A 86 30.47 -10.38 -7.89
C LYS A 86 30.50 -11.90 -7.76
N ALA A 87 30.01 -12.59 -8.78
CA ALA A 87 30.08 -14.04 -8.91
C ALA A 87 31.54 -14.50 -9.10
#